data_AF-A0A7W7R8B4-F1
#
_entry.id   AF-A0A7W7R8B4-F1
#
_cell.length_a   1.000
_cell.length_b   1.000
_cell.length_c   1.000
_cell.angle_alpha   90.00
_cell.angle_beta   90.00
_cell.angle_gamma   90.00
#
_symmetry.space_group_name_H-M   'P 1'
#
loop_
_entity.id
_entity.type
_entity.pdbx_description
1 polymer ?
#
loop_
_entity_poly.entity_id
_entity_poly.type
_entity_poly.pdbx_seq_one_letter_code
_entity_poly.pdbx_strand_id
1 'polypeptide(L)'
;MPNLIATTTARRARGLLTAFAATAATHLGSLLTDTKAVEQVTKPALMPLLATHAVSLAAPTGAPRLLTPALLASAAGDTLLQVDDEAAFLAGMGAFAAAHICYVTMFAKQGALTDRRRTALVAAGYALAWAVMISQLWPGLGELKVPVAGYSLLLAATAVTSAGLGRRGGIGGALFLLSDTLIATRLAGWRELPGHEFWIMSTYLLAQYLLATAALKAAQD
;
A
#
# COMPACT_ATOMS: atom_id res chain seq x y z
N MET A 1 -2.78 25.08 -29.41
CA MET A 1 -1.74 24.12 -28.97
C MET A 1 -1.93 23.53 -27.55
N PRO A 2 -2.48 24.22 -26.53
CA PRO A 2 -2.66 23.60 -25.19
C PRO A 2 -3.62 22.39 -25.16
N ASN A 3 -4.65 22.37 -26.02
CA ASN A 3 -5.60 21.25 -26.10
C ASN A 3 -4.99 19.92 -26.57
N LEU A 4 -3.95 19.95 -27.41
CA LEU A 4 -3.29 18.73 -27.94
C LEU A 4 -2.40 18.06 -26.89
N ILE A 5 -1.73 18.86 -26.04
CA ILE A 5 -0.89 18.34 -24.96
C ILE A 5 -1.77 17.74 -23.85
N ALA A 6 -2.84 18.43 -23.44
CA ALA A 6 -3.76 17.95 -22.42
C ALA A 6 -4.44 16.61 -22.80
N THR A 7 -4.85 16.47 -24.07
CA THR A 7 -5.49 15.24 -24.58
C THR A 7 -4.52 14.06 -24.67
N THR A 8 -3.25 14.30 -25.01
CA THR A 8 -2.20 13.27 -25.09
C THR A 8 -1.83 12.74 -23.70
N THR A 9 -1.65 13.63 -22.72
CA THR A 9 -1.36 13.26 -21.33
C THR A 9 -2.49 12.47 -20.70
N ALA A 10 -3.75 12.87 -20.91
CA ALA A 10 -4.91 12.14 -20.41
C ALA A 10 -5.03 10.73 -21.03
N ARG A 11 -4.77 10.60 -22.33
CA ARG A 11 -4.76 9.29 -23.01
C ARG A 11 -3.68 8.37 -22.45
N ARG A 12 -2.47 8.89 -22.24
CA ARG A 12 -1.35 8.15 -21.64
C ARG A 12 -1.69 7.69 -20.21
N ALA A 13 -2.22 8.58 -19.38
CA ALA A 13 -2.61 8.24 -18.01
C ALA A 13 -3.66 7.12 -17.98
N ARG A 14 -4.68 7.15 -18.86
CA ARG A 14 -5.68 6.07 -18.99
C ARG A 14 -5.06 4.76 -19.47
N GLY A 15 -4.15 4.83 -20.44
CA GLY A 15 -3.41 3.65 -20.93
C GLY A 15 -2.60 2.99 -19.81
N LEU A 16 -1.89 3.77 -18.99
CA LEU A 16 -1.13 3.27 -17.84
C LEU A 16 -2.02 2.67 -16.75
N LEU A 17 -3.18 3.27 -16.48
CA LEU A 17 -4.14 2.69 -15.54
C LEU A 17 -4.70 1.35 -16.05
N THR A 18 -4.96 1.27 -17.36
CA THR A 18 -5.41 0.04 -18.00
C THR A 18 -4.33 -1.03 -17.92
N ALA A 19 -3.06 -0.66 -18.15
CA ALA A 19 -1.93 -1.56 -17.99
C ALA A 19 -1.78 -2.05 -16.53
N PHE A 20 -1.86 -1.14 -15.55
CA PHE A 20 -1.87 -1.52 -14.13
C PHE A 20 -3.00 -2.50 -13.81
N ALA A 21 -4.24 -2.22 -14.24
CA ALA A 21 -5.38 -3.08 -14.00
C ALA A 21 -5.24 -4.46 -14.67
N ALA A 22 -4.72 -4.51 -15.90
CA ALA A 22 -4.45 -5.76 -16.62
C ALA A 22 -3.33 -6.57 -15.95
N THR A 23 -2.25 -5.93 -15.51
CA THR A 23 -1.17 -6.58 -14.76
C THR A 23 -1.68 -7.08 -13.41
N ALA A 24 -2.51 -6.31 -12.71
CA ALA A 24 -3.13 -6.71 -11.45
C ALA A 24 -4.05 -7.94 -11.64
N ALA A 25 -4.90 -7.93 -12.65
CA ALA A 25 -5.77 -9.06 -12.96
C ALA A 25 -4.97 -10.32 -13.33
N THR A 26 -3.91 -10.16 -14.15
CA THR A 26 -3.00 -11.25 -14.52
C THR A 26 -2.28 -11.80 -13.28
N HIS A 27 -1.77 -10.92 -12.41
CA HIS A 27 -1.10 -11.31 -11.17
C HIS A 27 -2.05 -12.10 -10.26
N LEU A 28 -3.24 -11.56 -9.98
CA LEU A 28 -4.24 -12.23 -9.14
C LEU A 28 -4.70 -13.55 -9.74
N GLY A 29 -4.88 -13.62 -11.06
CA GLY A 29 -5.19 -14.86 -11.76
C GLY A 29 -4.08 -15.90 -11.60
N SER A 30 -2.82 -15.49 -11.66
CA SER A 30 -1.66 -16.39 -11.49
C SER A 30 -1.58 -16.99 -10.09
N LEU A 31 -2.08 -16.30 -9.06
CA LEU A 31 -2.17 -16.82 -7.69
C LEU A 31 -3.26 -17.89 -7.54
N LEU A 32 -4.29 -17.87 -8.40
CA LEU A 32 -5.35 -18.89 -8.40
C LEU A 32 -4.96 -20.11 -9.24
N THR A 33 -4.01 -19.96 -10.17
CA THR A 33 -3.50 -21.02 -11.04
C THR A 33 -2.09 -21.48 -10.66
N ASP A 34 -1.57 -21.03 -9.52
CA ASP A 34 -0.22 -21.33 -9.00
C ASP A 34 0.92 -21.13 -10.01
N THR A 35 0.79 -20.14 -10.89
CA THR A 35 1.72 -19.90 -11.99
C THR A 35 2.87 -18.96 -11.58
N LYS A 36 3.84 -19.50 -10.82
CA LYS A 36 4.93 -18.74 -10.18
C LYS A 36 5.70 -17.79 -11.10
N ALA A 37 5.98 -18.19 -12.35
CA ALA A 37 6.72 -17.33 -13.29
C ALA A 37 5.95 -16.03 -13.62
N VAL A 38 4.62 -16.11 -13.73
CA VAL A 38 3.77 -14.94 -13.97
C VAL A 38 3.71 -14.06 -12.72
N GLU A 39 3.57 -14.67 -11.54
CA GLU A 39 3.63 -13.95 -10.27
C GLU A 39 4.92 -13.12 -10.16
N GLN A 40 6.06 -13.77 -10.41
CA GLN A 40 7.38 -13.18 -10.26
C GLN A 40 7.65 -12.00 -11.20
N VAL A 41 7.12 -12.07 -12.42
CA VAL A 41 7.28 -11.01 -13.41
C VAL A 41 6.30 -9.86 -13.17
N THR A 42 5.06 -10.18 -12.78
CA THR A 42 4.00 -9.16 -12.67
C THR A 42 4.12 -8.35 -11.38
N LYS A 43 4.50 -8.96 -10.25
CA LYS A 43 4.52 -8.29 -8.94
C LYS A 43 5.42 -7.03 -8.91
N PRO A 44 6.69 -7.08 -9.36
CA PRO A 44 7.56 -5.90 -9.38
C PRO A 44 7.09 -4.78 -10.31
N ALA A 45 6.26 -5.10 -11.32
CA ALA A 45 5.78 -4.14 -12.31
C ALA A 45 4.58 -3.30 -11.82
N LEU A 46 3.82 -3.79 -10.83
CA LEU A 46 2.55 -3.18 -10.40
C LEU A 46 2.75 -1.75 -9.88
N MET A 47 3.62 -1.55 -8.89
CA MET A 47 3.81 -0.24 -8.28
C MET A 47 4.50 0.78 -9.20
N PRO A 48 5.49 0.42 -10.05
CA PRO A 48 6.01 1.31 -11.08
C PRO A 48 4.96 1.74 -12.11
N LEU A 49 4.05 0.84 -12.53
CA LEU A 49 2.93 1.20 -13.40
C LEU A 49 1.99 2.20 -12.72
N LEU A 50 1.68 1.99 -11.44
CA LEU A 50 0.85 2.92 -10.68
C LEU A 50 1.56 4.29 -10.47
N ALA A 51 2.87 4.29 -10.24
CA ALA A 51 3.66 5.51 -10.08
C ALA A 51 3.72 6.32 -11.38
N THR A 52 3.97 5.66 -12.51
CA THR A 52 3.98 6.31 -13.83
C THR A 52 2.59 6.82 -14.22
N HIS A 53 1.53 6.09 -13.88
CA HIS A 53 0.15 6.57 -14.00
C HIS A 53 -0.06 7.86 -13.20
N ALA A 54 0.31 7.86 -11.91
CA ALA A 54 0.13 9.00 -11.01
C ALA A 54 0.88 10.25 -11.51
N VAL A 55 2.14 10.09 -11.92
CA VAL A 55 2.95 11.18 -12.50
C VAL A 55 2.34 11.70 -13.80
N SER A 56 1.87 10.80 -14.67
CA SER A 56 1.23 11.20 -15.94
C SER A 56 -0.07 11.95 -15.69
N LEU A 57 -0.88 11.52 -14.73
CA LEU A 57 -2.13 12.18 -14.37
C LEU A 57 -1.91 13.56 -13.77
N ALA A 58 -0.86 13.70 -12.95
CA ALA A 58 -0.52 14.95 -12.28
C ALA A 58 0.41 15.86 -13.09
N ALA A 59 0.80 15.51 -14.33
CA ALA A 59 1.73 16.29 -15.12
C ALA A 59 1.39 17.79 -15.27
N PRO A 60 0.11 18.22 -15.35
CA PRO A 60 -0.23 19.64 -15.41
C PRO A 60 0.00 20.41 -14.10
N THR A 61 -0.11 19.73 -12.95
CA THR A 61 -0.11 20.36 -11.62
C THR A 61 1.09 19.96 -10.75
N GLY A 62 1.85 18.96 -11.17
CA GLY A 62 2.88 18.28 -10.37
C GLY A 62 2.30 17.18 -9.48
N ALA A 63 2.99 16.03 -9.41
CA ALA A 63 2.66 14.97 -8.46
C ALA A 63 3.22 15.32 -7.06
N PRO A 64 2.57 14.87 -5.96
CA PRO A 64 3.16 14.95 -4.63
C PRO A 64 4.54 14.31 -4.58
N ARG A 65 5.55 15.05 -4.09
CA ARG A 65 6.97 14.65 -4.14
C ARG A 65 7.27 13.27 -3.53
N LEU A 66 6.51 12.87 -2.53
CA LEU A 66 6.71 11.62 -1.79
C LEU A 66 5.91 10.43 -2.35
N LEU A 67 4.99 10.65 -3.31
CA LEU A 67 4.16 9.57 -3.85
C LEU A 67 4.97 8.56 -4.67
N THR A 68 5.84 9.05 -5.57
CA THR A 68 6.69 8.17 -6.38
C THR A 68 7.68 7.37 -5.53
N PRO A 69 8.44 7.98 -4.58
CA PRO A 69 9.27 7.21 -3.66
C PRO A 69 8.49 6.16 -2.86
N ALA A 70 7.27 6.47 -2.39
CA ALA A 70 6.44 5.50 -1.66
C ALA A 70 6.11 4.27 -2.51
N LEU A 71 5.69 4.49 -3.76
CA LEU A 71 5.34 3.42 -4.68
C LEU A 71 6.58 2.61 -5.10
N LEU A 72 7.72 3.24 -5.36
CA LEU A 72 8.96 2.53 -5.70
C LEU A 72 9.52 1.73 -4.50
N ALA A 73 9.43 2.27 -3.28
CA ALA A 73 9.78 1.54 -2.07
C ALA A 73 8.85 0.34 -1.85
N SER A 74 7.55 0.49 -2.15
CA SER A 74 6.60 -0.63 -2.14
C SER A 74 6.97 -1.69 -3.19
N ALA A 75 7.38 -1.28 -4.40
CA ALA A 75 7.86 -2.19 -5.45
C ALA A 75 9.11 -2.99 -5.00
N ALA A 76 10.03 -2.32 -4.30
CA ALA A 76 11.20 -2.95 -3.73
C ALA A 76 10.81 -3.97 -2.66
N GLY A 77 9.87 -3.62 -1.77
CA GLY A 77 9.27 -4.55 -0.80
C GLY A 77 8.65 -5.78 -1.47
N ASP A 78 7.80 -5.55 -2.47
CA ASP A 78 7.16 -6.59 -3.29
C ASP A 78 8.17 -7.55 -3.94
N THR A 79 9.33 -7.04 -4.34
CA THR A 79 10.40 -7.82 -4.99
C THR A 79 11.20 -8.62 -3.96
N LEU A 80 11.54 -8.01 -2.83
CA LEU A 80 12.31 -8.65 -1.76
C LEU A 80 11.52 -9.77 -1.07
N LEU A 81 10.21 -9.59 -0.88
CA LEU A 81 9.34 -10.61 -0.28
C LEU A 81 9.13 -11.86 -1.15
N GLN A 82 9.59 -11.86 -2.42
CA GLN A 82 9.55 -13.05 -3.27
C GLN A 82 10.75 -13.97 -3.09
N VAL A 83 11.79 -13.50 -2.38
CA VAL A 83 12.96 -14.30 -2.06
C VAL A 83 12.68 -15.04 -0.77
N ASP A 84 12.78 -16.36 -0.81
CA ASP A 84 12.60 -17.23 0.36
C ASP A 84 13.85 -17.20 1.26
N ASP A 85 14.06 -16.05 1.91
CA ASP A 85 15.18 -15.77 2.80
C ASP A 85 14.75 -14.77 3.89
N GLU A 86 15.18 -15.00 5.13
CA GLU A 86 14.78 -14.17 6.27
C GLU A 86 15.33 -12.74 6.19
N ALA A 87 16.57 -12.57 5.71
CA ALA A 87 17.15 -11.25 5.54
C ALA A 87 16.44 -10.47 4.41
N ALA A 88 16.07 -11.15 3.32
CA ALA A 88 15.25 -10.57 2.26
C ALA A 88 13.85 -10.19 2.77
N PHE A 89 13.23 -11.02 3.62
CA PHE A 89 11.95 -10.70 4.26
C PHE A 89 12.04 -9.43 5.12
N LEU A 90 13.05 -9.33 5.99
CA LEU A 90 13.28 -8.14 6.83
C LEU A 90 13.61 -6.90 5.99
N ALA A 91 14.41 -7.04 4.94
CA ALA A 91 14.70 -5.95 4.00
C ALA A 91 13.43 -5.49 3.27
N GLY A 92 12.57 -6.43 2.86
CA GLY A 92 11.28 -6.15 2.24
C GLY A 92 10.34 -5.38 3.18
N MET A 93 10.24 -5.82 4.44
CA MET A 93 9.51 -5.09 5.49
C MET A 93 10.08 -3.68 5.69
N GLY A 94 11.40 -3.53 5.68
CA GLY A 94 12.07 -2.23 5.75
C GLY A 94 11.73 -1.31 4.55
N ALA A 95 11.67 -1.86 3.34
CA ALA A 95 11.27 -1.14 2.14
C ALA A 95 9.81 -0.68 2.21
N PHE A 96 8.90 -1.53 2.67
CA PHE A 96 7.52 -1.12 2.94
C PHE A 96 7.44 -0.08 4.05
N ALA A 97 8.21 -0.21 5.14
CA ALA A 97 8.26 0.82 6.18
C ALA A 97 8.69 2.19 5.62
N ALA A 98 9.68 2.23 4.73
CA ALA A 98 10.06 3.45 4.02
C ALA A 98 8.91 4.02 3.17
N ALA A 99 8.12 3.15 2.50
CA ALA A 99 6.93 3.57 1.78
C ALA A 99 5.89 4.21 2.70
N HIS A 100 5.62 3.61 3.85
CA HIS A 100 4.67 4.14 4.83
C HIS A 100 5.14 5.44 5.48
N ILE A 101 6.44 5.59 5.75
CA ILE A 101 6.99 6.87 6.20
C ILE A 101 6.74 7.96 5.15
N CYS A 102 6.92 7.66 3.86
CA CYS A 102 6.59 8.57 2.78
C CYS A 102 5.08 8.92 2.77
N TYR A 103 4.20 7.93 2.92
CA TYR A 103 2.75 8.15 2.98
C TYR A 103 2.33 9.01 4.17
N VAL A 104 2.71 8.63 5.40
CA VAL A 104 2.40 9.35 6.64
C VAL A 104 2.87 10.80 6.53
N THR A 105 4.13 11.01 6.11
CA THR A 105 4.70 12.36 5.95
C THR A 105 3.95 13.17 4.92
N MET A 106 3.60 12.56 3.79
CA MET A 106 2.85 13.20 2.71
C MET A 106 1.44 13.60 3.15
N PHE A 107 0.70 12.67 3.74
CA PHE A 107 -0.68 12.89 4.18
C PHE A 107 -0.76 13.94 5.29
N ALA A 108 0.19 13.91 6.24
CA ALA A 108 0.28 14.95 7.28
C ALA A 108 0.51 16.34 6.67
N LYS A 109 1.40 16.47 5.67
CA LYS A 109 1.62 17.72 4.93
C LYS A 109 0.41 18.17 4.11
N GLN A 110 -0.44 17.23 3.69
CA GLN A 110 -1.72 17.49 3.03
C GLN A 110 -2.86 17.78 4.01
N GLY A 111 -2.56 18.05 5.28
CA GLY A 111 -3.56 18.48 6.26
C GLY A 111 -4.38 17.34 6.87
N ALA A 112 -3.97 16.08 6.71
CA ALA A 112 -4.68 14.92 7.28
C ALA A 112 -4.96 15.00 8.79
N LEU A 113 -4.15 15.77 9.52
CA LEU A 113 -4.19 15.88 10.99
C LEU A 113 -4.80 17.20 11.48
N THR A 114 -5.44 17.98 10.60
CA THR A 114 -6.03 19.29 10.94
C THR A 114 -7.21 19.18 11.90
N ASP A 115 -8.13 18.24 11.65
CA ASP A 115 -9.21 17.89 12.59
C ASP A 115 -8.66 16.99 13.71
N ARG A 116 -8.16 17.62 14.78
CA ARG A 116 -7.53 16.93 15.92
C ARG A 116 -8.50 15.99 16.63
N ARG A 117 -9.78 16.35 16.75
CA ARG A 117 -10.77 15.53 17.48
C ARG A 117 -11.05 14.26 16.70
N ARG A 118 -11.34 14.37 15.40
CA ARG A 118 -11.54 13.21 14.53
C ARG A 118 -10.28 12.35 14.47
N THR A 119 -9.11 12.98 14.32
CA THR A 119 -7.82 12.28 14.31
C THR A 119 -7.62 11.47 15.58
N ALA A 120 -7.85 12.06 16.76
CA ALA A 120 -7.70 11.37 18.04
C ALA A 120 -8.67 10.18 18.17
N LEU A 121 -9.93 10.32 17.74
CA LEU A 121 -10.91 9.24 17.75
C LEU A 121 -10.52 8.08 16.83
N VAL A 122 -10.10 8.38 15.60
CA VAL A 122 -9.65 7.37 14.63
C VAL A 122 -8.35 6.71 15.11
N ALA A 123 -7.42 7.48 15.66
CA ALA A 123 -6.18 6.96 16.23
C ALA A 123 -6.44 6.04 17.42
N ALA A 124 -7.36 6.38 18.32
CA ALA A 124 -7.74 5.52 19.43
C ALA A 124 -8.33 4.18 18.93
N GLY A 125 -9.19 4.22 17.91
CA GLY A 125 -9.74 3.02 17.28
C GLY A 125 -8.66 2.10 16.68
N TYR A 126 -7.73 2.67 15.91
CA TYR A 126 -6.62 1.90 15.33
C TYR A 126 -5.60 1.45 16.37
N ALA A 127 -5.34 2.22 17.42
CA ALA A 127 -4.47 1.81 18.52
C ALA A 127 -5.04 0.62 19.29
N LEU A 128 -6.36 0.62 19.53
CA LEU A 128 -7.06 -0.52 20.13
C LEU A 128 -6.99 -1.74 19.21
N ALA A 129 -7.31 -1.58 17.92
CA ALA A 129 -7.24 -2.66 16.95
C ALA A 129 -5.81 -3.24 16.86
N TRP A 130 -4.79 -2.39 16.83
CA TRP A 130 -3.38 -2.78 16.83
C TRP A 130 -3.00 -3.56 18.10
N ALA A 131 -3.39 -3.07 19.29
CA ALA A 131 -3.09 -3.74 20.54
C ALA A 131 -3.74 -5.13 20.61
N VAL A 132 -5.02 -5.24 20.21
CA VAL A 132 -5.74 -6.52 20.14
C VAL A 132 -5.07 -7.46 19.15
N MET A 133 -4.77 -7.00 17.94
CA MET A 133 -4.11 -7.80 16.91
C MET A 133 -2.74 -8.30 17.40
N ILE A 134 -1.86 -7.40 17.87
CA ILE A 134 -0.52 -7.78 18.33
C ILE A 134 -0.58 -8.73 19.52
N SER A 135 -1.49 -8.53 20.47
CA SER A 135 -1.64 -9.44 21.62
C SER A 135 -2.00 -10.87 21.18
N GLN A 136 -2.84 -11.02 20.16
CA GLN A 136 -3.26 -12.33 19.63
C GLN A 136 -2.16 -13.00 18.81
N LEU A 137 -1.38 -12.22 18.04
CA LEU A 137 -0.29 -12.75 17.22
C LEU A 137 0.98 -13.04 18.04
N TRP A 138 1.18 -12.34 19.17
CA TRP A 138 2.40 -12.39 19.97
C TRP A 138 2.97 -13.79 20.24
N PRO A 139 2.16 -14.80 20.63
CA PRO A 139 2.69 -16.12 20.95
C PRO A 139 3.35 -16.82 19.76
N GLY A 140 2.88 -16.56 18.54
CA GLY A 140 3.33 -17.22 17.32
C GLY A 140 4.48 -16.52 16.58
N LEU A 141 4.79 -15.27 16.91
CA LEU A 141 5.73 -14.45 16.13
C LEU A 141 7.22 -14.75 16.38
N GLY A 142 7.59 -15.55 17.39
CA GLY A 142 8.99 -15.88 17.67
C GLY A 142 9.89 -14.64 17.84
N GLU A 143 10.95 -14.54 17.03
CA GLU A 143 11.88 -13.40 16.99
C GLU A 143 11.31 -12.17 16.28
N LEU A 144 10.27 -12.34 15.45
CA LEU A 144 9.64 -11.26 14.68
C LEU A 144 8.68 -10.38 15.50
N LYS A 145 8.51 -10.65 16.80
CA LYS A 145 7.60 -9.90 17.69
C LYS A 145 7.81 -8.38 17.60
N VAL A 146 9.06 -7.95 17.78
CA VAL A 146 9.41 -6.51 17.82
C VAL A 146 9.33 -5.89 16.41
N PRO A 147 9.91 -6.48 15.35
CA PRO A 147 9.74 -5.99 13.99
C PRO A 147 8.28 -5.84 13.57
N VAL A 148 7.45 -6.87 13.79
CA VAL A 148 6.03 -6.87 13.40
C VAL A 148 5.23 -5.86 14.22
N ALA A 149 5.47 -5.74 15.52
CA ALA A 149 4.80 -4.74 16.36
C ALA A 149 5.12 -3.30 15.92
N GLY A 150 6.40 -2.99 15.68
CA GLY A 150 6.83 -1.67 15.23
C GLY A 150 6.31 -1.33 13.83
N TYR A 151 6.42 -2.27 12.89
CA TYR A 151 5.94 -2.09 11.52
C TYR A 151 4.41 -1.93 11.45
N SER A 152 3.66 -2.78 12.13
CA SER A 152 2.18 -2.67 12.16
C SER A 152 1.69 -1.39 12.84
N LEU A 153 2.44 -0.83 13.79
CA LEU A 153 2.11 0.48 14.35
C LEU A 153 2.26 1.60 13.31
N LEU A 154 3.26 1.51 12.43
CA LEU A 154 3.43 2.42 11.30
C LEU A 154 2.30 2.26 10.26
N LEU A 155 1.83 1.03 10.03
CA LEU A 155 0.64 0.79 9.22
C LEU A 155 -0.60 1.43 9.81
N ALA A 156 -0.81 1.29 11.13
CA ALA A 156 -1.90 1.97 11.84
C ALA A 156 -1.80 3.50 11.70
N ALA A 157 -0.60 4.08 11.81
CA ALA A 157 -0.39 5.51 11.57
C ALA A 157 -0.71 5.92 10.12
N THR A 158 -0.40 5.08 9.14
CA THR A 158 -0.81 5.27 7.73
C THR A 158 -2.33 5.24 7.59
N ALA A 159 -3.00 4.31 8.26
CA ALA A 159 -4.46 4.21 8.23
C ALA A 159 -5.14 5.43 8.87
N VAL A 160 -4.60 5.93 9.98
CA VAL A 160 -5.06 7.17 10.64
C VAL A 160 -4.88 8.39 9.73
N THR A 161 -3.67 8.60 9.21
CA THR A 161 -3.36 9.76 8.36
C THR A 161 -4.11 9.73 7.04
N SER A 162 -4.20 8.58 6.37
CA SER A 162 -4.97 8.43 5.14
C SER A 162 -6.47 8.66 5.33
N ALA A 163 -7.04 8.29 6.48
CA ALA A 163 -8.42 8.63 6.83
C ALA A 163 -8.65 10.14 6.94
N GLY A 164 -7.61 10.91 7.26
CA GLY A 164 -7.59 12.38 7.21
C GLY A 164 -7.86 12.97 5.83
N LEU A 165 -7.54 12.25 4.75
CA LEU A 165 -7.79 12.66 3.36
C LEU A 165 -9.20 12.31 2.86
N GLY A 166 -10.08 11.87 3.76
CA GLY A 166 -11.47 11.51 3.45
C GLY A 166 -11.67 10.01 3.19
N ARG A 167 -12.89 9.65 2.77
CA ARG A 167 -13.35 8.25 2.67
C ARG A 167 -12.45 7.38 1.79
N ARG A 168 -11.95 7.92 0.67
CA ARG A 168 -11.10 7.19 -0.27
C ARG A 168 -9.76 6.78 0.38
N GLY A 169 -9.09 7.74 1.02
CA GLY A 169 -7.86 7.47 1.75
C GLY A 169 -8.07 6.52 2.93
N GLY A 170 -9.14 6.74 3.71
CA GLY A 170 -9.46 5.88 4.86
C GLY A 170 -9.72 4.42 4.50
N ILE A 171 -10.45 4.15 3.40
CA ILE A 171 -10.63 2.78 2.90
C ILE A 171 -9.29 2.20 2.42
N GLY A 172 -8.48 3.00 1.71
CA GLY A 172 -7.16 2.56 1.25
C GLY A 172 -6.23 2.16 2.40
N GLY A 173 -6.13 2.99 3.44
CA GLY A 173 -5.33 2.69 4.62
C GLY A 173 -5.83 1.48 5.41
N ALA A 174 -7.14 1.32 5.55
CA ALA A 174 -7.74 0.15 6.20
C ALA A 174 -7.45 -1.15 5.44
N LEU A 175 -7.55 -1.13 4.10
CA LEU A 175 -7.24 -2.28 3.25
C LEU A 175 -5.76 -2.63 3.29
N PHE A 176 -4.86 -1.65 3.36
CA PHE A 176 -3.43 -1.91 3.52
C PHE A 176 -3.17 -2.63 4.84
N LEU A 177 -3.70 -2.09 5.95
CA LEU A 177 -3.54 -2.72 7.26
C LEU A 177 -4.11 -4.15 7.26
N LEU A 178 -5.24 -4.38 6.57
CA LEU A 178 -5.83 -5.72 6.43
C LEU A 178 -4.91 -6.68 5.66
N SER A 179 -4.36 -6.25 4.51
CA SER A 179 -3.40 -7.02 3.71
C SER A 179 -2.24 -7.54 4.58
N ASP A 180 -1.63 -6.62 5.33
CA ASP A 180 -0.46 -6.94 6.15
C ASP A 180 -0.81 -7.71 7.42
N THR A 181 -2.03 -7.55 7.92
CA THR A 181 -2.56 -8.41 8.98
C THR A 181 -2.65 -9.85 8.49
N LEU A 182 -3.09 -10.09 7.25
CA LEU A 182 -3.11 -11.44 6.67
C LEU A 182 -1.69 -12.03 6.56
N ILE A 183 -0.69 -11.23 6.20
CA ILE A 183 0.72 -11.66 6.24
C ILE A 183 1.13 -12.02 7.68
N ALA A 184 0.84 -11.13 8.64
CA ALA A 184 1.21 -11.34 10.04
C ALA A 184 0.53 -12.56 10.68
N THR A 185 -0.70 -12.90 10.28
CA THR A 185 -1.37 -14.12 10.74
C THR A 185 -0.66 -15.39 10.27
N ARG A 186 -0.16 -15.42 9.03
CA ARG A 186 0.69 -16.52 8.55
C ARG A 186 1.97 -16.63 9.38
N LEU A 187 2.66 -15.51 9.62
CA LEU A 187 3.89 -15.48 10.42
C LEU A 187 3.67 -15.98 11.85
N ALA A 188 2.49 -15.73 12.42
CA ALA A 188 2.10 -16.22 13.74
C ALA A 188 1.64 -17.69 13.74
N GLY A 189 1.73 -18.40 12.61
CA GLY A 189 1.34 -19.80 12.48
C GLY A 189 -0.16 -20.04 12.50
N TRP A 190 -0.98 -19.01 12.20
CA TRP A 190 -2.43 -19.19 12.11
C TRP A 190 -2.79 -19.93 10.84
N ARG A 191 -3.97 -20.57 10.84
CA ARG A 191 -4.48 -21.26 9.66
C ARG A 191 -4.75 -20.27 8.53
N GLU A 192 -4.13 -20.51 7.39
CA GLU A 192 -4.34 -19.72 6.18
C GLU A 192 -5.75 -19.89 5.60
N LEU A 193 -6.25 -18.82 4.98
CA LEU A 193 -7.49 -18.85 4.22
C LEU A 193 -7.29 -19.61 2.90
N PRO A 194 -8.33 -20.25 2.34
CA PRO A 194 -8.29 -20.68 0.95
C PRO A 194 -7.99 -19.48 0.02
N GLY A 195 -6.90 -19.56 -0.74
CA GLY A 195 -6.42 -18.45 -1.56
C GLY A 195 -5.81 -17.28 -0.76
N HIS A 196 -5.10 -17.57 0.33
CA HIS A 196 -4.52 -16.55 1.23
C HIS A 196 -3.74 -15.45 0.50
N GLU A 197 -2.83 -15.84 -0.41
CA GLU A 197 -2.07 -14.90 -1.24
C GLU A 197 -2.95 -14.01 -2.11
N PHE A 198 -4.03 -14.56 -2.68
CA PHE A 198 -4.97 -13.80 -3.49
C PHE A 198 -5.63 -12.67 -2.67
N TRP A 199 -6.00 -12.94 -1.42
CA TRP A 199 -6.61 -11.93 -0.54
C TRP A 199 -5.62 -10.86 -0.09
N ILE A 200 -4.38 -11.25 0.25
CA ILE A 200 -3.28 -10.31 0.52
C ILE A 200 -3.13 -9.37 -0.66
N MET A 201 -2.86 -9.90 -1.85
CA MET A 201 -2.59 -9.08 -3.03
C MET A 201 -3.82 -8.28 -3.49
N SER A 202 -5.03 -8.81 -3.38
CA SER A 202 -6.25 -8.07 -3.76
C SER A 202 -6.46 -6.84 -2.87
N THR A 203 -6.32 -7.01 -1.57
CA THR A 203 -6.47 -5.90 -0.61
C THR A 203 -5.33 -4.89 -0.72
N TYR A 204 -4.09 -5.36 -0.90
CA TYR A 204 -2.91 -4.54 -1.16
C TYR A 204 -3.04 -3.68 -2.42
N LEU A 205 -3.41 -4.27 -3.57
CA LEU A 205 -3.48 -3.54 -4.84
C LEU A 205 -4.58 -2.48 -4.82
N LEU A 206 -5.72 -2.80 -4.20
CA LEU A 206 -6.79 -1.82 -4.01
C LEU A 206 -6.34 -0.72 -3.04
N ALA A 207 -5.66 -1.07 -1.95
CA ALA A 207 -5.11 -0.11 -1.00
C ALA A 207 -4.16 0.88 -1.68
N GLN A 208 -3.16 0.39 -2.41
CA GLN A 208 -2.18 1.22 -3.12
C GLN A 208 -2.83 2.17 -4.12
N TYR A 209 -3.77 1.66 -4.92
CA TYR A 209 -4.53 2.49 -5.85
C TYR A 209 -5.30 3.60 -5.13
N LEU A 210 -6.02 3.27 -4.05
CA LEU A 210 -6.83 4.22 -3.28
C LEU A 210 -5.97 5.27 -2.56
N LEU A 211 -4.86 4.87 -1.96
CA LEU A 211 -3.91 5.77 -1.30
C LEU A 211 -3.28 6.74 -2.31
N ALA A 212 -2.78 6.23 -3.45
CA ALA A 212 -2.17 7.06 -4.49
C ALA A 212 -3.15 8.10 -5.03
N THR A 213 -4.39 7.68 -5.32
CA THR A 213 -5.40 8.58 -5.88
C THR A 213 -6.02 9.53 -4.86
N ALA A 214 -6.08 9.15 -3.57
CA ALA A 214 -6.42 10.08 -2.49
C ALA A 214 -5.33 11.16 -2.32
N ALA A 215 -4.06 10.77 -2.40
CA ALA A 215 -2.92 11.70 -2.32
C ALA A 215 -2.93 12.72 -3.46
N LEU A 216 -3.23 12.26 -4.69
CA LEU A 216 -3.32 13.13 -5.87
C LEU A 216 -4.48 14.12 -5.73
N LYS A 217 -5.65 13.66 -5.28
CA LYS A 217 -6.80 14.54 -5.06
C LYS A 217 -6.51 15.60 -4.00
N ALA A 218 -5.96 15.19 -2.85
CA ALA A 218 -5.64 16.12 -1.76
C ALA A 218 -4.56 17.15 -2.10
N ALA A 219 -3.80 16.96 -3.19
CA ALA A 219 -2.83 17.95 -3.67
C ALA A 219 -3.44 18.96 -4.65
N GLN A 220 -4.68 18.74 -5.08
CA GLN A 220 -5.43 19.62 -5.99
C GLN A 220 -6.44 20.51 -5.24
N ASP A 221 -6.76 20.14 -4.00
CA ASP A 221 -7.62 20.88 -3.07
C ASP A 221 -6.80 21.94 -2.29
#